data_AF-A0A9W6S925-F1
#
_entry.id   AF-A0A9W6S925-F1
#
_cell.length_a   1.000
_cell.length_b   1.000
_cell.length_c   1.000
_cell.angle_alpha   90.00
_cell.angle_beta   90.00
_cell.angle_gamma   90.00
#
_symmetry.space_group_name_H-M   'P 1'
#
loop_
_entity.id
_entity.type
_entity.pdbx_description
1 polymer ?
#
loop_
_entity_poly.entity_id
_entity_poly.type
_entity_poly.pdbx_seq_one_letter_code
_entity_poly.pdbx_strand_id
1 'polypeptide(L)' 'MATKTIKIDDIDGRDGDDVAKRDFELGGLMYTIDLGDANFAKLQEILDQLAPFMQSAVKAKQAGRARKNTSDTPAGA' A
#
# COMPACT_ATOMS: atom_id res chain seq x y z
N MET A 1 1.27 23.54 -28.96
CA MET A 1 0.96 23.09 -27.58
C MET A 1 2.08 22.15 -27.16
N ALA A 2 2.80 22.44 -26.08
CA ALA A 2 3.86 21.58 -25.56
C ALA A 2 3.37 20.92 -24.26
N THR A 3 3.65 19.62 -24.09
CA THR A 3 3.31 18.85 -22.88
C THR A 3 4.51 18.86 -21.95
N LYS A 4 4.32 19.25 -20.68
CA LYS A 4 5.34 19.14 -19.63
C LYS A 4 4.99 17.96 -18.73
N THR A 5 5.97 17.09 -18.48
CA THR A 5 5.87 16.05 -17.45
C THR A 5 6.44 16.59 -16.14
N ILE A 6 5.70 16.42 -15.05
CA ILE A 6 6.13 16.76 -13.69
C ILE A 6 5.96 15.53 -12.79
N LYS A 7 6.83 15.39 -11.80
CA LYS A 7 6.66 14.40 -10.73
C LYS A 7 6.01 15.08 -9.54
N ILE A 8 5.09 14.37 -8.91
CA ILE A 8 4.30 14.84 -7.78
C ILE A 8 4.50 13.86 -6.63
N ASP A 9 4.75 14.38 -5.43
CA ASP A 9 4.78 13.58 -4.21
C ASP A 9 3.36 13.10 -3.87
N ASP A 10 3.20 11.79 -3.70
CA ASP A 10 1.90 11.13 -3.47
C ASP A 10 1.26 11.48 -2.11
N ILE A 11 2.01 12.06 -1.16
CA ILE A 11 1.57 12.36 0.21
C ILE A 11 1.14 13.82 0.36
N ASP A 12 1.91 14.77 -0.17
CA ASP A 12 1.62 16.20 -0.03
C ASP A 12 1.23 16.92 -1.32
N GLY A 13 1.29 16.23 -2.46
CA GLY A 13 0.87 16.74 -3.76
C GLY A 13 1.78 17.82 -4.34
N ARG A 14 2.98 18.02 -3.77
CA ARG A 14 3.95 19.00 -4.27
C ARG A 14 4.79 18.42 -5.40
N ASP A 15 5.10 19.25 -6.37
CA ASP A 15 6.13 18.96 -7.35
C ASP A 15 7.52 19.27 -6.78
N GLY A 16 8.53 18.56 -7.27
CA GLY A 16 9.90 18.75 -6.83
C GLY A 16 10.87 17.89 -7.64
N ASP A 17 12.09 18.40 -7.81
CA ASP A 17 13.17 17.65 -8.45
C ASP A 17 13.66 16.48 -7.58
N ASP A 18 13.37 16.54 -6.27
CA ASP A 18 13.65 15.50 -5.27
C ASP A 18 12.60 14.38 -5.26
N VAL A 19 11.47 14.58 -5.94
CA VAL A 19 10.43 13.54 -6.04
C VAL A 19 10.94 12.38 -6.90
N ALA A 20 10.96 11.19 -6.30
CA ALA A 20 11.37 9.96 -6.97
C ALA A 20 10.53 8.78 -6.53
N LYS A 21 10.48 7.74 -7.39
CA LYS A 21 9.93 6.44 -7.04
C LYS A 21 10.76 5.83 -5.92
N ARG A 22 10.09 5.52 -4.81
CA ARG A 22 10.66 4.85 -3.64
C ARG A 22 9.95 3.52 -3.47
N ASP A 23 10.75 2.47 -3.31
CA ASP A 23 10.25 1.14 -2.96
C ASP A 23 10.46 0.91 -1.47
N PHE A 24 9.47 0.30 -0.82
CA PHE A 24 9.56 -0.10 0.58
C PHE A 24 8.78 -1.39 0.83
N GLU A 25 9.19 -2.11 1.88
CA GLU A 25 8.53 -3.34 2.30
C GLU A 25 7.76 -3.10 3.60
N LEU A 26 6.54 -3.63 3.68
CA LEU A 26 5.77 -3.68 4.92
C LEU A 26 5.03 -5.01 5.02
N GLY A 27 5.33 -5.79 6.06
CA GLY A 27 4.62 -7.04 6.33
C GLY A 27 4.80 -8.14 5.27
N GLY A 28 5.95 -8.16 4.59
CA GLY A 28 6.24 -9.10 3.51
C GLY A 28 5.61 -8.74 2.16
N LEU A 29 5.11 -7.51 2.02
CA LEU A 29 4.58 -6.97 0.77
C LEU A 29 5.43 -5.78 0.33
N MET A 30 5.75 -5.74 -0.96
CA MET A 30 6.47 -4.65 -1.60
C MET A 30 5.50 -3.58 -2.09
N TYR A 31 5.81 -2.32 -1.81
CA TYR A 31 5.06 -1.16 -2.23
C TYR A 31 5.98 -0.17 -2.94
N THR A 32 5.41 0.58 -3.88
CA THR A 32 6.08 1.69 -4.57
C THR A 32 5.25 2.96 -4.37
N ILE A 33 5.93 4.07 -4.11
CA ILE A 33 5.32 5.39 -3.91
C ILE A 33 6.26 6.48 -4.45
N ASP A 34 5.72 7.54 -5.05
CA ASP A 34 6.50 8.71 -5.49
C ASP A 34 6.61 9.71 -4.32
N LEU A 35 7.81 9.92 -3.77
CA LEU A 35 8.05 10.80 -2.62
C LEU A 35 9.26 11.72 -2.83
N GLY A 36 9.14 12.95 -2.34
CA GLY A 36 10.26 13.85 -2.08
C GLY A 36 11.09 13.40 -0.87
N ASP A 37 12.28 13.97 -0.71
CA ASP A 37 13.27 13.50 0.27
C ASP A 37 12.75 13.63 1.71
N ALA A 38 12.00 14.69 2.00
CA ALA A 38 11.43 14.93 3.33
C ALA A 38 10.38 13.88 3.72
N ASN A 39 9.49 13.49 2.80
CA ASN A 39 8.47 12.48 3.08
C ASN A 39 9.06 11.06 3.03
N PHE A 40 10.11 10.84 2.23
CA PHE A 40 10.87 9.60 2.29
C PHE A 40 11.58 9.42 3.65
N ALA A 41 12.17 10.47 4.22
CA ALA A 41 12.76 10.40 5.56
C ALA A 41 11.70 10.05 6.63
N LYS A 42 10.53 10.69 6.59
CA LYS A 42 9.40 10.35 7.49
C LYS A 42 8.95 8.91 7.33
N LEU A 43 8.90 8.38 6.10
CA LEU A 43 8.55 6.98 5.86
C LEU A 43 9.54 6.05 6.58
N GLN A 44 10.85 6.31 6.50
CA GLN A 44 11.84 5.49 7.20
C GLN A 44 11.66 5.54 8.72
N GLU A 45 11.44 6.72 9.29
CA GLU A 45 11.18 6.86 10.73
C GLU A 45 9.94 6.08 11.17
N ILE A 46 8.86 6.11 10.38
CA ILE A 46 7.63 5.35 10.67
C ILE A 46 7.88 3.85 10.57
N LEU A 47 8.64 3.39 9.58
CA LEU A 47 8.97 1.97 9.43
C LEU A 47 9.80 1.46 10.62
N ASP A 48 10.76 2.25 11.08
CA ASP A 48 11.56 1.95 12.28
C ASP A 48 10.69 1.87 13.54
N GLN A 49 9.75 2.80 13.70
CA GLN A 49 8.80 2.79 14.81
C GLN A 49 7.82 1.61 14.73
N LEU A 50 7.47 1.17 13.53
CA LEU A 50 6.51 0.09 13.31
C LEU A 50 7.16 -1.30 13.46
N ALA A 51 8.47 -1.41 13.25
CA ALA A 51 9.25 -2.64 13.32
C ALA A 51 8.96 -3.54 14.55
N PRO A 52 8.95 -3.05 15.82
CA PRO A 52 8.69 -3.91 16.98
C PRO A 52 7.29 -4.52 16.99
N PHE A 53 6.29 -3.81 16.46
CA PHE A 53 4.93 -4.32 16.36
C PHE A 53 4.85 -5.41 15.29
N MET A 54 5.52 -5.22 14.16
CA MET A 54 5.53 -6.19 13.05
C MET A 54 6.25 -7.49 13.43
N GLN A 55 7.30 -7.42 14.24
CA GLN A 55 8.01 -8.62 14.74
C GLN A 55 7.12 -9.51 15.62
N SER A 56 6.19 -8.91 16.36
CA SER A 56 5.27 -9.63 17.27
C SER A 56 3.93 -9.96 16.61
N ALA A 57 3.63 -9.36 15.46
CA ALA A 57 2.37 -9.54 14.77
C ALA A 57 2.27 -10.91 14.09
N VAL A 58 1.05 -11.44 14.03
CA VAL A 58 0.72 -12.63 13.23
C VAL A 58 -0.25 -12.23 12.14
N LYS A 59 -0.05 -12.74 10.92
CA LYS A 59 -0.97 -12.49 9.81
C LYS A 59 -2.38 -12.97 10.20
N ALA A 60 -3.32 -12.04 10.24
CA ALA A 60 -4.71 -12.39 10.45
C ALA A 60 -5.20 -13.22 9.25
N LYS A 61 -5.91 -14.33 9.53
CA LYS A 61 -6.63 -15.03 8.48
C LYS A 61 -7.75 -14.11 8.01
N GLN A 62 -7.74 -13.74 6.74
CA GLN A 62 -8.89 -13.09 6.11
C GLN A 62 -10.12 -13.94 6.41
N ALA A 63 -11.15 -13.36 7.04
CA ALA A 63 -12.40 -14.06 7.27
C ALA A 63 -12.91 -14.53 5.90
N GLY A 64 -12.87 -15.84 5.67
CA GLY A 64 -13.19 -16.42 4.38
C GLY A 64 -14.57 -15.93 3.97
N ARG A 65 -14.66 -15.36 2.75
CA ARG A 65 -15.91 -15.05 2.06
C ARG A 65 -16.90 -16.18 2.35
N ALA A 66 -18.00 -15.88 3.05
CA ALA A 66 -19.01 -16.87 3.41
C ALA A 66 -19.32 -17.69 2.16
N ARG A 67 -19.09 -19.01 2.22
CA ARG A 67 -19.45 -19.92 1.14
C ARG A 67 -20.97 -19.80 1.00
N LYS A 68 -21.44 -19.14 -0.06
CA LYS A 68 -22.85 -19.16 -0.44
C LYS A 68 -23.14 -20.61 -0.78
N ASN A 69 -23.82 -21.32 0.12
CA ASN A 69 -24.28 -22.68 -0.14
C ASN A 69 -25.15 -22.64 -1.40
N THR A 70 -24.67 -23.25 -2.48
CA THR A 70 -25.46 -23.56 -3.65
C THR A 70 -26.35 -24.75 -3.32
N SER A 71 -27.37 -24.51 -2.50
CA SER A 71 -28.46 -25.44 -2.25
C SER A 71 -29.78 -24.71 -2.53
N ASP A 72 -29.94 -24.27 -3.77
CA ASP A 72 -31.25 -24.02 -4.37
C ASP A 72 -31.21 -24.66 -5.75
N THR A 73 -31.47 -25.97 -5.77
CA THR A 73 -31.99 -26.66 -6.95
C THR A 73 -33.51 -26.59 -6.81
N PRO A 74 -34.25 -25.81 -7.63
CA PRO A 74 -35.67 -26.02 -7.72
C PRO A 74 -35.91 -27.29 -8.54
N ALA A 75 -36.59 -28.24 -7.93
CA ALA A 75 -37.21 -29.36 -8.63
C ALA A 75 -38.50 -28.88 -9.31
N GLY A 76 -38.73 -29.33 -10.56
CA GLY A 76 -39.98 -29.15 -11.33
C GLY A 76 -39.98 -27.90 -12.22
N ALA A 77 -40.42 -27.92 -13.47
CA ALA A 77 -41.33 -28.82 -14.20
C ALA A 77 -40.97 -28.85 -15.69
#